data_AF-A0A8T7EML7-F1
#
_entry.id   AF-A0A8T7EML7-F1
#
_cell.length_a   1.000
_cell.length_b   1.000
_cell.length_c   1.000
_cell.angle_alpha   90.00
_cell.angle_beta   90.00
_cell.angle_gamma   90.00
#
_symmetry.space_group_name_H-M   'P 1'
#
loop_
_entity.id
_entity.type
_entity.pdbx_description
1 polymer ?
#
loop_
_entity_poly.entity_id
_entity_poly.type
_entity_poly.pdbx_seq_one_letter_code
_entity_poly.pdbx_strand_id
1 'polypeptide(L)'
;MFFDNEGVISALQYWVDLYQVYGATPDGVQDNWGDAPGLFADGAAAMIVHSSGSLRSILSNADFTVGVSGVPGKDGGSYTVTGGGNLYLVAGIDDATAQAAWDFVQWLTEPAQTVDWSIQTGYYNTRDSGFRTRCVEGIR
;
A
#
# COMPACT_ATOMS: atom_id res chain seq x y z
N MET A 1 -12.47 21.36 6.22
CA MET A 1 -11.13 20.75 6.04
C MET A 1 -10.23 21.48 7.02
N PHE A 2 -9.68 20.78 8.02
CA PHE A 2 -8.97 21.40 9.14
C PHE A 2 -7.47 21.14 8.99
N PHE A 3 -6.81 21.93 8.16
CA PHE A 3 -5.36 21.81 7.92
C PHE A 3 -4.53 22.60 8.95
N ASP A 4 -5.15 23.52 9.66
CA ASP A 4 -4.56 24.46 10.62
C ASP A 4 -4.74 24.03 12.08
N ASN A 5 -5.25 22.82 12.32
CA ASN A 5 -5.33 22.26 13.66
C ASN A 5 -3.91 21.99 14.22
N GLU A 6 -3.69 22.27 15.51
CA GLU A 6 -2.39 22.08 16.18
C GLU A 6 -1.82 20.66 16.02
N GLY A 7 -2.67 19.63 16.03
CA GLY A 7 -2.26 18.24 15.79
C GLY A 7 -1.73 18.00 14.38
N VAL A 8 -2.34 18.64 13.36
CA VAL A 8 -1.87 18.56 11.97
C VAL A 8 -0.57 19.32 11.79
N ILE A 9 -0.50 20.54 12.33
CA ILE A 9 0.70 21.38 12.27
C ILE A 9 1.88 20.67 12.94
N SER A 10 1.68 20.11 14.14
CA SER A 10 2.75 19.40 14.86
C SER A 10 3.20 18.12 14.15
N ALA A 11 2.29 17.34 13.57
CA ALA A 11 2.64 16.15 12.80
C ALA A 11 3.44 16.50 11.52
N LEU A 12 3.03 17.55 10.80
CA LEU A 12 3.73 18.02 9.61
C LEU A 12 5.11 18.59 9.97
N GLN A 13 5.20 19.37 11.05
CA GLN A 13 6.48 19.90 11.52
C GLN A 13 7.45 18.77 11.87
N TYR A 14 6.98 17.72 12.55
CA TYR A 14 7.81 16.55 12.83
C TYR A 14 8.34 15.88 11.56
N TRP A 15 7.50 15.74 10.52
CA TRP A 15 7.94 15.22 9.22
C TRP A 15 9.01 16.09 8.56
N VAL A 16 8.85 17.43 8.63
CA VAL A 16 9.85 18.37 8.12
C VAL A 16 11.16 18.27 8.91
N ASP A 17 11.09 18.17 10.24
CA ASP A 17 12.25 18.09 11.12
C ASP A 17 13.06 16.80 10.88
N LEU A 18 12.40 15.67 10.57
CA LEU A 18 13.09 14.42 10.20
C LEU A 18 14.11 14.65 9.09
N TYR A 19 13.74 15.43 8.08
CA TYR A 19 14.63 15.78 6.99
C TYR A 19 15.60 16.92 7.37
N GLN A 20 15.08 18.07 7.81
CA GLN A 20 15.88 19.30 7.93
C GLN A 20 16.75 19.37 9.19
N VAL A 21 16.34 18.72 10.28
CA VAL A 21 17.01 18.79 11.58
C VAL A 21 17.76 17.50 11.88
N TYR A 22 17.10 16.36 11.69
CA TYR A 22 17.66 15.05 12.07
C TYR A 22 18.42 14.36 10.94
N GLY A 23 18.33 14.85 9.69
CA GLY A 23 19.03 14.26 8.56
C GLY A 23 18.60 12.81 8.26
N ALA A 24 17.36 12.44 8.59
CA ALA A 24 16.83 11.10 8.40
C ALA A 24 16.71 10.69 6.93
N THR A 25 16.83 11.65 6.00
CA THR A 25 16.88 11.38 4.57
C THR A 25 17.91 12.31 3.92
N PRO A 26 18.86 11.78 3.12
CA PRO A 26 19.76 12.62 2.34
C PRO A 26 19.01 13.48 1.31
N ASP A 27 19.60 14.61 0.92
CA ASP A 27 19.06 15.48 -0.13
C ASP A 27 18.83 14.72 -1.44
N GLY A 28 17.66 14.92 -2.06
CA GLY A 28 17.29 14.33 -3.35
C GLY A 28 16.79 12.87 -3.30
N VAL A 29 16.86 12.19 -2.15
CA VAL A 29 16.42 10.78 -2.01
C VAL A 29 14.89 10.63 -1.98
N GLN A 30 14.14 11.68 -1.64
CA GLN A 30 12.67 11.66 -1.54
C GLN A 30 11.95 12.28 -2.75
N ASP A 31 12.66 12.65 -3.81
CA ASP A 31 12.07 13.43 -4.92
C ASP A 31 11.06 12.61 -5.75
N ASN A 32 11.15 11.28 -5.70
CA ASN A 32 10.27 10.39 -6.44
C ASN A 32 9.81 9.18 -5.61
N TRP A 33 8.49 9.06 -5.43
CA TRP A 33 7.85 7.94 -4.76
C TRP A 33 8.20 6.57 -5.37
N GLY A 34 8.42 6.51 -6.68
CA GLY A 34 8.69 5.27 -7.41
C GLY A 34 10.04 4.65 -7.12
N ASP A 35 11.03 5.44 -6.68
CA ASP A 35 12.42 4.99 -6.55
C ASP A 35 12.72 4.35 -5.18
N ALA A 36 11.95 4.72 -4.15
CA ALA A 36 12.17 4.27 -2.78
C ALA A 36 12.26 2.74 -2.61
N PRO A 37 11.41 1.90 -3.26
CA PRO A 37 11.55 0.44 -3.19
C PRO A 37 12.89 -0.08 -3.71
N GLY A 38 13.40 0.50 -4.81
CA GLY A 38 14.69 0.13 -5.38
C GLY A 38 15.84 0.54 -4.47
N LEU A 39 15.84 1.78 -3.99
CA LEU A 39 16.85 2.28 -3.04
C LEU A 39 16.90 1.46 -1.75
N PHE A 40 15.74 1.01 -1.25
CA PHE A 40 15.68 0.11 -0.10
C PHE A 40 16.27 -1.27 -0.43
N ALA A 41 15.85 -1.89 -1.55
CA ALA A 41 16.36 -3.20 -1.96
C ALA A 41 17.88 -3.20 -2.21
N ASP A 42 18.42 -2.10 -2.74
CA ASP A 42 19.86 -1.89 -2.96
C ASP A 42 20.64 -1.56 -1.67
N GLY A 43 19.94 -1.41 -0.54
CA GLY A 43 20.54 -1.08 0.76
C GLY A 43 20.93 0.40 0.93
N ALA A 44 20.54 1.27 -0.01
CA ALA A 44 20.74 2.71 0.08
C ALA A 44 19.80 3.41 1.08
N ALA A 45 18.67 2.78 1.41
CA ALA A 45 17.75 3.23 2.46
C ALA A 45 17.59 2.15 3.55
N ALA A 46 17.71 2.54 4.82
CA ALA A 46 17.52 1.61 5.95
C ALA A 46 16.05 1.30 6.23
N MET A 47 15.15 2.25 5.95
CA MET A 47 13.70 2.13 6.13
C MET A 47 12.98 2.97 5.09
N ILE A 48 11.79 2.53 4.66
CA ILE A 48 10.90 3.28 3.77
C ILE A 48 9.45 3.17 4.27
N VAL A 49 8.65 4.21 3.99
CA VAL A 49 7.19 4.17 4.11
C VAL A 49 6.63 4.06 2.69
N HIS A 50 6.00 2.94 2.36
CA HIS A 50 5.50 2.68 1.01
C HIS A 50 4.18 1.89 1.01
N SER A 51 3.56 1.78 -0.16
CA SER A 51 2.37 0.96 -0.36
C SER A 51 2.69 -0.53 -0.14
N SER A 52 1.77 -1.26 0.49
CA SER A 52 1.88 -2.72 0.60
C SER A 52 1.89 -3.40 -0.78
N GLY A 53 1.35 -2.74 -1.81
CA GLY A 53 1.42 -3.20 -3.20
C GLY A 53 2.84 -3.27 -3.78
N SER A 54 3.83 -2.65 -3.13
CA SER A 54 5.25 -2.76 -3.52
C SER A 54 5.98 -3.89 -2.81
N LEU A 55 5.36 -4.50 -1.79
CA LEU A 55 6.02 -5.43 -0.88
C LEU A 55 6.58 -6.66 -1.62
N ARG A 56 5.83 -7.21 -2.57
CA ARG A 56 6.32 -8.35 -3.36
C ARG A 56 7.59 -8.01 -4.13
N SER A 57 7.62 -6.83 -4.77
CA SER A 57 8.80 -6.39 -5.52
C SER A 57 9.99 -6.20 -4.58
N ILE A 58 9.79 -5.58 -3.42
CA ILE A 58 10.85 -5.40 -2.41
C ILE A 58 11.41 -6.75 -1.96
N LEU A 59 10.53 -7.68 -1.55
CA LEU A 59 10.93 -9.01 -1.09
C LEU A 59 11.65 -9.84 -2.15
N SER A 60 11.36 -9.58 -3.43
CA SER A 60 11.99 -10.32 -4.54
C SER A 60 13.37 -9.78 -4.91
N ASN A 61 13.69 -8.53 -4.54
CA ASN A 61 14.94 -7.86 -4.94
C ASN A 61 15.89 -7.60 -3.76
N ALA A 62 15.40 -7.60 -2.52
CA ALA A 62 16.25 -7.43 -1.35
C ALA A 62 16.99 -8.73 -1.00
N ASP A 63 18.32 -8.64 -0.89
CA ASP A 63 19.19 -9.76 -0.45
C ASP A 63 19.34 -9.84 1.08
N PHE A 64 18.44 -9.21 1.82
CA PHE A 64 18.42 -9.16 3.29
C PHE A 64 17.01 -9.39 3.84
N THR A 65 16.93 -9.70 5.14
CA THR A 65 15.63 -9.89 5.81
C THR A 65 14.87 -8.57 5.91
N VAL A 66 13.71 -8.50 5.26
CA VAL A 66 12.82 -7.33 5.31
C VAL A 66 11.83 -7.45 6.47
N GLY A 67 11.80 -6.44 7.34
CA GLY A 67 10.77 -6.28 8.37
C GLY A 67 9.62 -5.38 7.90
N VAL A 68 8.43 -5.56 8.48
CA VAL A 68 7.25 -4.72 8.21
C VAL A 68 6.60 -4.30 9.53
N SER A 69 6.25 -3.02 9.65
CA SER A 69 5.48 -2.48 10.77
C SER A 69 4.48 -1.44 10.28
N GLY A 70 3.41 -1.19 11.05
CA GLY A 70 2.57 -0.02 10.82
C GLY A 70 3.33 1.28 11.12
N VAL A 71 2.88 2.40 10.53
CA VAL A 71 3.51 3.71 10.79
C VAL A 71 3.25 4.11 12.25
N PRO A 72 4.29 4.42 13.04
CA PRO A 72 4.13 4.69 14.46
C PRO A 72 3.34 5.97 14.73
N GLY A 73 2.45 5.92 15.72
CA GLY A 73 1.74 7.09 16.24
C GLY A 73 2.53 7.82 17.33
N LYS A 74 2.30 9.13 17.48
CA LYS A 74 3.01 9.96 18.49
C LYS A 74 2.81 9.44 19.93
N ASP A 75 1.59 8.97 20.24
CA ASP A 75 1.19 8.49 21.58
C ASP A 75 1.23 6.95 21.67
N GLY A 76 1.96 6.31 20.76
CA GLY A 76 1.99 4.86 20.60
C GLY A 76 0.95 4.35 19.59
N GLY A 77 0.99 3.03 19.38
CA GLY A 77 0.20 2.35 18.35
C GLY A 77 0.71 2.62 16.93
N SER A 78 -0.09 2.21 15.95
CA SER A 78 0.18 2.44 14.54
C SER A 78 -1.03 3.00 13.83
N TYR A 79 -0.81 3.97 12.95
CA TYR A 79 -1.82 4.55 12.09
C TYR A 79 -1.43 4.29 10.63
N THR A 80 -2.39 3.93 9.80
CA THR A 80 -2.14 3.72 8.38
C THR A 80 -3.24 4.37 7.57
N VAL A 81 -2.88 4.92 6.41
CA VAL A 81 -3.86 5.44 5.46
C VAL A 81 -4.23 4.29 4.53
N THR A 82 -5.52 3.98 4.46
CA THR A 82 -6.01 3.03 3.47
C THR A 82 -6.05 3.72 2.11
N GLY A 83 -5.50 3.03 1.10
CA GLY A 83 -5.49 3.48 -0.29
C GLY A 83 -5.71 2.30 -1.23
N GLY A 84 -5.46 2.53 -2.52
CA GLY A 84 -5.64 1.52 -3.57
C GLY A 84 -6.55 2.02 -4.68
N GLY A 85 -7.07 1.08 -5.46
CA GLY A 85 -8.01 1.35 -6.55
C GLY A 85 -9.40 0.79 -6.27
N ASN A 86 -10.41 1.45 -6.83
CA ASN A 86 -11.79 0.96 -6.85
C ASN A 86 -12.21 0.67 -8.29
N LEU A 87 -13.19 -0.21 -8.45
CA LEU A 87 -13.86 -0.48 -9.72
C LEU A 87 -15.04 0.48 -9.86
N TYR A 88 -15.16 1.11 -11.04
CA TYR A 88 -16.25 2.03 -11.35
C TYR A 88 -16.94 1.59 -12.64
N LEU A 89 -18.27 1.53 -12.62
CA LEU A 89 -19.08 1.39 -13.83
C LEU A 89 -19.52 2.79 -14.26
N VAL A 90 -19.20 3.15 -15.50
CA VAL A 90 -19.49 4.48 -16.06
C VAL A 90 -20.92 4.50 -16.61
N ALA A 91 -21.63 5.61 -16.42
CA ALA A 91 -22.97 5.80 -16.96
C ALA A 91 -22.95 5.97 -18.50
N GLY A 92 -24.10 5.74 -19.15
CA GLY A 92 -24.29 5.97 -20.59
C GLY A 92 -23.86 4.81 -21.49
N ILE A 93 -23.59 3.64 -20.93
CA ILE A 93 -23.40 2.38 -21.66
C ILE A 93 -24.73 1.64 -21.85
N ASP A 94 -24.83 0.78 -22.85
CA ASP A 94 -26.02 -0.04 -23.08
C ASP A 94 -26.19 -1.12 -21.99
N ASP A 95 -27.42 -1.59 -21.82
CA ASP A 95 -27.80 -2.53 -20.75
C ASP A 95 -27.02 -3.85 -20.82
N ALA A 96 -26.70 -4.34 -22.02
CA ALA A 96 -25.97 -5.60 -22.17
C ALA A 96 -24.51 -5.43 -21.72
N THR A 97 -23.87 -4.33 -22.11
CA THR A 97 -22.51 -3.99 -21.65
C THR A 97 -22.49 -3.74 -20.14
N ALA A 98 -23.50 -3.05 -19.59
CA ALA A 98 -23.61 -2.81 -18.16
C ALA A 98 -23.71 -4.13 -17.36
N GLN A 99 -24.52 -5.08 -17.84
CA GLN A 99 -24.65 -6.39 -17.20
C GLN A 99 -23.34 -7.18 -17.27
N ALA A 100 -22.67 -7.22 -18.43
CA ALA A 100 -21.39 -7.92 -18.56
C ALA A 100 -20.30 -7.31 -17.67
N ALA A 101 -20.24 -5.98 -17.56
CA ALA A 101 -19.32 -5.29 -16.67
C ALA A 101 -19.62 -5.64 -15.19
N TRP A 102 -20.90 -5.72 -14.83
CA TRP A 102 -21.31 -6.13 -13.49
C TRP A 102 -20.89 -7.57 -13.16
N ASP A 103 -21.14 -8.51 -14.06
CA ASP A 103 -20.76 -9.91 -13.89
C ASP A 103 -19.23 -10.05 -13.71
N PHE A 104 -18.45 -9.27 -14.48
CA PHE A 104 -16.99 -9.22 -14.32
C PHE A 104 -16.56 -8.68 -12.96
N VAL A 105 -17.17 -7.59 -12.47
CA VAL A 105 -16.88 -7.05 -11.13
C VAL A 105 -17.23 -8.07 -10.04
N GLN A 106 -18.35 -8.80 -10.20
CA GLN A 106 -18.71 -9.85 -9.26
C GLN A 106 -17.65 -10.95 -9.23
N TRP A 107 -17.27 -11.48 -10.39
CA TRP A 107 -16.22 -12.50 -10.51
C TRP A 107 -14.86 -12.04 -9.98
N LEU A 108 -14.40 -10.86 -10.38
CA LEU A 108 -13.08 -10.33 -9.99
C LEU A 108 -12.98 -10.11 -8.47
N THR A 109 -14.11 -9.83 -7.83
CA THR A 109 -14.16 -9.65 -6.38
C THR A 109 -14.46 -10.95 -5.63
N GLU A 110 -14.61 -12.11 -6.28
CA GLU A 110 -14.80 -13.39 -5.57
C GLU A 110 -13.62 -13.72 -4.65
N PRO A 111 -13.83 -14.46 -3.54
CA PRO A 111 -12.77 -14.72 -2.56
C PRO A 111 -11.52 -15.36 -3.15
N ALA A 112 -11.64 -16.25 -4.13
CA ALA A 112 -10.49 -16.87 -4.77
C ALA A 112 -9.62 -15.83 -5.50
N GLN A 113 -10.25 -14.91 -6.25
CA GLN A 113 -9.54 -13.90 -7.03
C GLN A 113 -8.90 -12.84 -6.15
N THR A 114 -9.61 -12.39 -5.11
CA THR A 114 -9.06 -11.38 -4.19
C THR A 114 -7.93 -11.93 -3.34
N VAL A 115 -7.96 -13.23 -2.98
CA VAL A 115 -6.84 -13.91 -2.30
C VAL A 115 -5.65 -14.02 -3.24
N ASP A 116 -5.84 -14.52 -4.46
CA ASP A 116 -4.74 -14.66 -5.43
C ASP A 116 -4.11 -13.29 -5.74
N TRP A 117 -4.91 -12.27 -6.04
CA TRP A 117 -4.44 -10.90 -6.23
C TRP A 117 -3.66 -10.38 -5.03
N SER A 118 -4.18 -10.59 -3.82
CA SER A 118 -3.52 -10.17 -2.58
C SER A 118 -2.15 -10.81 -2.42
N ILE A 119 -2.05 -12.12 -2.67
CA ILE A 119 -0.79 -12.84 -2.67
C ILE A 119 0.12 -12.22 -3.74
N GLN A 120 -0.31 -12.18 -5.00
CA GLN A 120 0.51 -11.79 -6.14
C GLN A 120 0.95 -10.33 -6.14
N THR A 121 0.33 -9.45 -5.35
CA THR A 121 0.65 -8.02 -5.35
C THR A 121 1.09 -7.47 -4.00
N GLY A 122 0.68 -8.09 -2.89
CA GLY A 122 0.80 -7.51 -1.56
C GLY A 122 -0.32 -6.52 -1.20
N TYR A 123 -1.31 -6.32 -2.08
CA TYR A 123 -2.54 -5.60 -1.72
C TYR A 123 -3.38 -6.41 -0.75
N TYR A 124 -4.22 -5.72 0.02
CA TYR A 124 -5.16 -6.37 0.93
C TYR A 124 -6.32 -7.04 0.19
N ASN A 125 -6.80 -8.13 0.79
CA ASN A 125 -8.06 -8.72 0.38
C ASN A 125 -9.21 -7.77 0.69
N THR A 126 -10.08 -7.53 -0.29
CA THR A 126 -11.26 -6.66 -0.16
C THR A 126 -12.48 -7.36 0.43
N ARG A 127 -12.38 -8.66 0.78
CA ARG A 127 -13.44 -9.44 1.42
C ARG A 127 -12.97 -10.15 2.69
N ASP A 128 -13.77 -10.03 3.75
CA ASP A 128 -13.58 -10.77 5.00
C ASP A 128 -13.47 -12.29 4.81
N SER A 129 -14.25 -12.84 3.89
CA SER A 129 -14.23 -14.27 3.57
C SER A 129 -12.89 -14.72 3.03
N GLY A 130 -12.14 -13.86 2.35
CA GLY A 130 -10.85 -14.18 1.80
C GLY A 130 -9.74 -14.36 2.85
N PHE A 131 -9.85 -13.72 4.02
CA PHE A 131 -8.94 -13.98 5.15
C PHE A 131 -9.15 -15.35 5.80
N ARG A 132 -10.32 -15.98 5.55
CA ARG A 132 -10.67 -17.32 6.06
C ARG A 132 -10.44 -18.41 5.03
N THR A 133 -10.25 -18.04 3.76
CA THR A 133 -9.85 -18.98 2.72
C THR A 133 -8.44 -19.45 3.04
N ARG A 134 -8.25 -20.77 3.23
CA ARG A 134 -6.90 -21.32 3.31
C ARG A 134 -6.18 -20.90 2.03
N CYS A 135 -5.02 -20.25 2.16
CA CYS A 135 -4.10 -20.10 1.05
C CYS A 135 -3.98 -21.48 0.40
N VAL A 136 -4.43 -21.61 -0.84
CA VAL A 136 -4.29 -22.86 -1.57
C VAL A 136 -2.79 -23.09 -1.68
N GLU A 137 -2.28 -24.11 -0.99
CA GLU A 137 -0.91 -24.59 -1.14
C GLU A 137 -0.73 -24.99 -2.61
N GLY A 138 -0.23 -24.06 -3.43
CA GLY A 138 -0.19 -24.27 -4.88
C GLY A 138 0.62 -23.27 -5.68
N ILE A 139 1.11 -22.19 -5.08
CA ILE A 139 2.00 -21.23 -5.75
C ILE A 139 3.34 -21.28 -5.01
N ARG A 140 4.17 -22.22 -5.44
CA ARG A 140 5.61 -22.24 -5.17
C ARG A 140 6.32 -21.30 -6.12
#